data_AF-A0A3N5XRY1-F1
#
_entry.id   AF-A0A3N5XRY1-F1
#
_cell.length_a   1.000
_cell.length_b   1.000
_cell.length_c   1.000
_cell.angle_alpha   90.00
_cell.angle_beta   90.00
_cell.angle_gamma   90.00
#
_symmetry.space_group_name_H-M   'P 1'
#
loop_
_entity.id
_entity.type
_entity.pdbx_description
1 polymer ?
#
loop_
_entity_poly.entity_id
_entity_poly.type
_entity_poly.pdbx_seq_one_letter_code
_entity_poly.pdbx_strand_id
1 'polypeptide(L)'
;PFYQNLAVDWYYWWWVIHLWVEGAWELITAAITAFMLMKLTGVDRRIVERWLYVELGLFLFTGIAGTGHHYYWLGTPSYWLWVGGAFSALEPLPIALMVIDTFRHTHETRGPLEPRLTWVYLIGGVILHFVGAGLFGMAHTLPQINYYTHGSQVPVSNGHLAFYGAYVLLNLTFFYFAMPRLRNLSEARYEERLGHWGFWLLSAGVVGMSLAFGVAGVIQSYLERVQGLPYMVAADPMRLWMLLAFAHGLLAVAGGIVVVYHLLAMRPARARGFAAGALAAAG
;
A
#
# COMPACT_ATOMS: atom_id res chain seq x y z
N PRO A 1 14.44 19.86 -16.73
CA PRO A 1 13.20 20.67 -16.76
C PRO A 1 12.63 20.76 -18.18
N PHE A 2 11.37 20.35 -18.35
CA PHE A 2 10.63 20.45 -19.62
C PHE A 2 10.17 21.89 -19.87
N TYR A 3 9.98 22.67 -18.81
CA TYR A 3 9.62 24.09 -18.86
C TYR A 3 10.72 24.99 -18.30
N GLN A 4 10.78 26.23 -18.77
CA GLN A 4 11.76 27.23 -18.28
C GLN A 4 11.42 27.74 -16.88
N ASN A 5 10.14 27.75 -16.50
CA ASN A 5 9.69 28.13 -15.16
C ASN A 5 9.63 26.90 -14.26
N LEU A 6 10.36 26.94 -13.14
CA LEU A 6 10.42 25.84 -12.19
C LEU A 6 9.04 25.50 -11.59
N ALA A 7 8.26 26.50 -11.18
CA ALA A 7 6.92 26.25 -10.62
C ALA A 7 6.00 25.55 -11.62
N VAL A 8 6.09 25.91 -12.90
CA VAL A 8 5.32 25.25 -13.98
C VAL A 8 5.80 23.81 -14.22
N ASP A 9 7.12 23.59 -14.21
CA ASP A 9 7.71 22.26 -14.39
C ASP A 9 7.25 21.31 -13.28
N TRP A 10 7.32 21.74 -12.02
CA TRP A 10 6.88 20.96 -10.87
C TRP A 10 5.36 20.80 -10.81
N TYR A 11 4.60 21.82 -11.24
CA TYR A 11 3.14 21.72 -11.32
C TYR A 11 2.72 20.54 -12.21
N TYR A 12 3.22 20.47 -13.44
CA TYR A 12 2.89 19.37 -14.36
C TYR A 12 3.58 18.05 -14.01
N TRP A 13 4.69 18.09 -13.28
CA TRP A 13 5.30 16.87 -12.75
C TRP A 13 4.36 16.11 -11.80
N TRP A 14 3.61 16.82 -10.96
CA TRP A 14 2.61 16.21 -10.10
C TRP A 14 1.38 15.67 -10.84
N TRP A 15 1.10 16.14 -12.06
CA TRP A 15 0.12 15.47 -12.92
C TRP A 15 0.59 14.08 -13.34
N VAL A 16 1.90 13.88 -13.51
CA VAL A 16 2.44 12.55 -13.79
C VAL A 16 2.46 11.70 -12.52
N ILE A 17 2.91 12.25 -11.40
CA ILE A 17 3.06 11.44 -10.18
C ILE A 17 1.73 11.23 -9.48
N HIS A 18 1.07 12.30 -9.05
CA HIS A 18 -0.12 12.15 -8.24
C HIS A 18 -1.36 11.82 -9.09
N LEU A 19 -1.50 12.41 -10.28
CA LEU A 19 -2.68 12.11 -11.10
C LEU A 19 -2.50 10.82 -11.94
N TRP A 20 -1.36 10.63 -12.60
CA TRP A 20 -1.14 9.43 -13.41
C TRP A 20 -0.67 8.22 -12.59
N VAL A 21 0.36 8.34 -11.74
CA VAL A 21 0.75 7.19 -10.89
C VAL A 21 -0.36 6.92 -9.89
N GLU A 22 -0.69 7.87 -9.03
CA GLU A 22 -1.65 7.58 -7.97
C GLU A 22 -3.09 7.52 -8.48
N GLY A 23 -3.54 8.53 -9.22
CA GLY A 23 -4.90 8.57 -9.76
C GLY A 23 -5.23 7.40 -10.68
N ALA A 24 -4.45 7.17 -11.73
CA ALA A 24 -4.78 6.13 -12.72
C ALA A 24 -4.54 4.71 -12.20
N TRP A 25 -3.51 4.48 -11.36
CA TRP A 25 -3.31 3.14 -10.81
C TRP A 25 -4.36 2.77 -9.79
N GLU A 26 -4.88 3.70 -8.98
CA GLU A 26 -5.98 3.38 -8.06
C GLU A 26 -7.24 2.91 -8.78
N LEU A 27 -7.54 3.48 -9.96
CA LEU A 27 -8.62 2.97 -10.81
C LEU A 27 -8.38 1.52 -11.23
N ILE A 28 -7.14 1.19 -11.60
CA ILE A 28 -6.72 -0.16 -11.98
C ILE A 28 -6.76 -1.10 -10.77
N THR A 29 -6.27 -0.64 -9.62
CA THR A 29 -6.26 -1.35 -8.32
C THR A 29 -7.66 -1.75 -7.91
N ALA A 30 -8.59 -0.79 -7.92
CA ALA A 30 -9.98 -1.04 -7.55
C ALA A 30 -10.63 -2.02 -8.53
N ALA A 31 -10.40 -1.88 -9.85
CA ALA A 31 -10.95 -2.80 -10.84
C ALA A 31 -10.41 -4.24 -10.71
N ILE A 32 -9.09 -4.40 -10.51
CA ILE A 32 -8.45 -5.72 -10.31
C ILE A 32 -8.92 -6.34 -8.99
N THR A 33 -9.01 -5.54 -7.93
CA THR A 33 -9.48 -6.01 -6.62
C THR A 33 -10.93 -6.45 -6.68
N ALA A 34 -11.82 -5.65 -7.29
CA ALA A 34 -13.20 -6.01 -7.53
C ALA A 34 -13.32 -7.32 -8.35
N PHE A 35 -12.50 -7.47 -9.39
CA PHE A 35 -12.43 -8.71 -10.17
C PHE A 35 -12.02 -9.92 -9.33
N MET A 36 -10.95 -9.80 -8.53
CA MET A 36 -10.51 -10.88 -7.65
C MET A 36 -11.57 -11.22 -6.61
N LEU A 37 -12.20 -10.21 -5.99
CA LEU A 37 -13.28 -10.42 -5.03
C LEU A 37 -14.44 -11.19 -5.67
N MET A 38 -14.93 -10.77 -6.84
CA MET A 38 -15.99 -11.51 -7.55
C MET A 38 -15.62 -12.97 -7.82
N LYS A 39 -14.35 -13.24 -8.16
CA LYS A 39 -13.87 -14.60 -8.44
C LYS A 39 -13.64 -15.45 -7.20
N LEU A 40 -13.26 -14.84 -6.08
CA LEU A 40 -12.96 -15.55 -4.83
C LEU A 40 -14.20 -15.75 -3.95
N THR A 41 -15.11 -14.77 -3.90
CA THR A 41 -16.29 -14.80 -3.01
C THR A 41 -17.55 -15.30 -3.70
N GLY A 42 -17.63 -15.18 -5.04
CA GLY A 42 -18.84 -15.46 -5.80
C GLY A 42 -19.97 -14.45 -5.56
N VAL A 43 -19.68 -13.30 -4.94
CA VAL A 43 -20.65 -12.21 -4.74
C VAL A 43 -21.17 -11.72 -6.09
N ASP A 44 -22.44 -11.34 -6.12
CA ASP A 44 -23.10 -10.86 -7.33
C ASP A 44 -22.39 -9.63 -7.90
N ARG A 45 -22.09 -9.69 -9.20
CA ARG A 45 -21.37 -8.65 -9.93
C ARG A 45 -22.01 -7.27 -9.77
N ARG A 46 -23.34 -7.18 -9.71
CA ARG A 46 -24.06 -5.90 -9.60
C ARG A 46 -23.76 -5.20 -8.28
N ILE A 47 -23.53 -5.95 -7.21
CA ILE A 47 -23.19 -5.40 -5.88
C ILE A 47 -21.79 -4.81 -5.93
N VAL A 48 -20.81 -5.61 -6.39
CA VAL A 48 -19.40 -5.20 -6.45
C VAL A 48 -19.21 -4.02 -7.39
N GLU A 49 -19.82 -4.03 -8.58
CA GLU A 49 -19.72 -2.90 -9.53
C GLU A 49 -20.32 -1.62 -8.99
N ARG A 50 -21.45 -1.69 -8.27
CA ARG A 50 -22.10 -0.50 -7.71
C ARG A 50 -21.21 0.21 -6.70
N TRP A 51 -20.58 -0.56 -5.81
CA TRP A 51 -19.63 -0.01 -4.82
C TRP A 51 -18.37 0.50 -5.48
N LEU A 52 -17.82 -0.25 -6.45
CA LEU A 52 -16.68 0.19 -7.25
C LEU A 52 -16.94 1.57 -7.88
N TYR A 53 -18.10 1.81 -8.50
CA TYR A 53 -18.39 3.13 -9.07
C TYR A 53 -18.48 4.25 -8.04
N VAL A 54 -18.98 3.97 -6.83
CA VAL A 54 -19.03 4.95 -5.74
C VAL A 54 -17.61 5.29 -5.28
N GLU A 55 -16.79 4.28 -5.03
CA GLU A 55 -15.40 4.43 -4.61
C GLU A 55 -14.58 5.20 -5.66
N LEU A 56 -14.67 4.81 -6.93
CA LEU A 56 -13.98 5.49 -8.03
C LEU A 56 -14.44 6.94 -8.20
N GLY A 57 -15.74 7.21 -8.07
CA GLY A 57 -16.28 8.56 -8.16
C GLY A 57 -15.77 9.45 -7.03
N LEU A 58 -15.77 8.94 -5.80
CA LEU A 58 -15.22 9.65 -4.64
C LEU A 58 -13.72 9.87 -4.79
N PHE A 59 -12.97 8.84 -5.19
CA PHE A 59 -11.53 8.89 -5.35
C PHE A 59 -11.10 9.90 -6.42
N LEU A 60 -11.74 9.90 -7.59
CA LEU A 60 -11.45 10.90 -8.63
C LEU A 60 -11.81 12.32 -8.17
N PHE A 61 -12.95 12.47 -7.49
CA PHE A 61 -13.37 13.76 -6.98
C PHE A 61 -12.39 14.33 -5.95
N THR A 62 -11.92 13.49 -5.02
CA THR A 62 -10.94 13.91 -4.01
C THR A 62 -9.54 14.05 -4.58
N GLY A 63 -9.03 13.08 -5.34
CA GLY A 63 -7.64 13.05 -5.82
C GLY A 63 -7.30 14.07 -6.90
N ILE A 64 -8.23 14.39 -7.81
CA ILE A 64 -7.97 15.41 -8.85
C ILE A 64 -7.75 16.79 -8.21
N ALA A 65 -8.61 17.17 -7.27
CA ALA A 65 -8.45 18.43 -6.54
C ALA A 65 -7.38 18.34 -5.43
N GLY A 66 -7.23 17.16 -4.84
CA GLY A 66 -6.30 16.85 -3.76
C GLY A 66 -4.83 16.85 -4.19
N THR A 67 -4.55 16.70 -5.50
CA THR A 67 -3.25 17.00 -6.11
C THR A 67 -2.69 18.35 -5.65
N GLY A 68 -3.59 19.29 -5.31
CA GLY A 68 -3.29 20.58 -4.69
C GLY A 68 -2.34 20.54 -3.49
N HIS A 69 -2.30 19.43 -2.73
CA HIS A 69 -1.42 19.33 -1.56
C HIS A 69 0.06 19.31 -1.88
N HIS A 70 0.43 19.08 -3.14
CA HIS A 70 1.79 19.19 -3.63
C HIS A 70 2.16 20.61 -4.04
N TYR A 71 1.17 21.50 -4.17
CA TYR A 71 1.35 22.85 -4.68
C TYR A 71 1.58 23.90 -3.59
N TYR A 72 1.42 23.53 -2.31
CA TYR A 72 1.48 24.45 -1.17
C TYR A 72 2.71 25.36 -1.18
N TRP A 73 3.88 24.81 -1.53
CA TRP A 73 5.17 25.50 -1.40
C TRP A 73 5.90 25.67 -2.74
N LEU A 74 5.21 25.43 -3.87
CA LEU A 74 5.77 25.55 -5.23
C LEU A 74 5.68 26.97 -5.82
N GLY A 75 5.16 27.94 -5.08
CA GLY A 75 4.90 29.30 -5.60
C GLY A 75 3.61 29.42 -6.41
N THR A 76 2.69 28.47 -6.28
CA THR A 76 1.36 28.55 -6.86
C THR A 76 0.45 29.51 -6.07
N PRO A 77 -0.69 29.96 -6.62
CA PRO A 77 -1.60 30.83 -5.88
C PRO A 77 -2.11 30.23 -4.56
N SER A 78 -2.32 31.08 -3.57
CA SER A 78 -2.65 30.69 -2.18
C SER A 78 -3.96 29.91 -2.02
N TYR A 79 -4.87 29.95 -3.00
CA TYR A 79 -6.11 29.15 -2.95
C TYR A 79 -5.81 27.64 -2.91
N TRP A 80 -4.66 27.18 -3.41
CA TRP A 80 -4.26 25.79 -3.34
C TRP A 80 -4.02 25.27 -1.93
N LEU A 81 -3.70 26.15 -0.96
CA LEU A 81 -3.63 25.75 0.45
C LEU A 81 -4.99 25.24 0.94
N TRP A 82 -6.08 25.89 0.52
CA TRP A 82 -7.44 25.50 0.90
C TRP A 82 -7.95 24.33 0.07
N VAL A 83 -7.79 24.38 -1.26
CA VAL A 83 -8.25 23.32 -2.15
C VAL A 83 -7.48 22.03 -1.88
N GLY A 84 -6.15 22.07 -1.91
CA GLY A 84 -5.31 20.92 -1.61
C GLY A 84 -5.57 20.39 -0.19
N GLY A 85 -5.68 21.28 0.80
CA GLY A 85 -5.90 20.90 2.19
C GLY A 85 -7.24 20.19 2.41
N ALA A 86 -8.33 20.72 1.85
CA ALA A 86 -9.65 20.13 2.01
C ALA A 86 -9.80 18.81 1.27
N PHE A 87 -9.40 18.76 -0.01
CA PHE A 87 -9.64 17.58 -0.85
C PHE A 87 -8.69 16.43 -0.51
N SER A 88 -7.42 16.70 -0.21
CA SER A 88 -6.49 15.64 0.24
C SER A 88 -6.86 15.07 1.61
N ALA A 89 -7.46 15.86 2.50
CA ALA A 89 -7.97 15.36 3.78
C ALA A 89 -9.18 14.43 3.62
N LEU A 90 -9.86 14.45 2.46
CA LEU A 90 -10.98 13.57 2.13
C LEU A 90 -10.55 12.29 1.40
N GLU A 91 -9.33 12.22 0.84
CA GLU A 91 -8.81 11.03 0.15
C GLU A 91 -8.76 9.75 0.98
N PRO A 92 -8.58 9.78 2.33
CA PRO A 92 -8.70 8.58 3.14
C PRO A 92 -10.11 7.96 3.17
N LEU A 93 -11.16 8.70 2.81
CA LEU A 93 -12.54 8.22 2.85
C LEU A 93 -12.80 7.10 1.82
N PRO A 94 -12.50 7.27 0.51
CA PRO A 94 -12.57 6.16 -0.46
C PRO A 94 -11.82 4.91 0.00
N ILE A 95 -10.60 5.07 0.54
CA ILE A 95 -9.76 3.95 0.97
C ILE A 95 -10.40 3.23 2.17
N ALA A 96 -10.97 3.97 3.12
CA ALA A 96 -11.70 3.39 4.24
C ALA A 96 -12.94 2.59 3.78
N LEU A 97 -13.67 3.09 2.77
CA LEU A 97 -14.79 2.37 2.17
C LEU A 97 -14.33 1.05 1.55
N MET A 98 -13.23 1.06 0.78
CA MET A 98 -12.64 -0.16 0.22
C MET A 98 -12.29 -1.20 1.29
N VAL A 99 -11.78 -0.76 2.44
CA VAL A 99 -11.51 -1.63 3.59
C VAL A 99 -12.81 -2.25 4.09
N ILE A 100 -13.82 -1.43 4.40
CA ILE A 100 -15.11 -1.89 4.90
C ILE A 100 -15.75 -2.89 3.93
N ASP A 101 -15.77 -2.59 2.64
CA ASP A 101 -16.36 -3.43 1.62
C ASP A 101 -15.58 -4.74 1.43
N THR A 102 -14.26 -4.71 1.50
CA THR A 102 -13.44 -5.93 1.47
C THR A 102 -13.75 -6.82 2.67
N PHE A 103 -13.81 -6.26 3.88
CA PHE A 103 -14.14 -7.01 5.10
C PHE A 103 -15.57 -7.59 5.05
N ARG A 104 -16.53 -6.80 4.58
CA ARG A 104 -17.91 -7.22 4.41
C ARG A 104 -18.03 -8.41 3.46
N HIS A 105 -17.45 -8.32 2.26
CA HIS A 105 -17.49 -9.42 1.29
C HIS A 105 -16.75 -10.66 1.78
N THR A 106 -15.64 -10.49 2.51
CA THR A 106 -14.92 -11.61 3.13
C THR A 106 -15.79 -12.33 4.17
N HIS A 107 -16.53 -11.57 4.99
CA HIS A 107 -17.43 -12.14 6.00
C HIS A 107 -18.70 -12.79 5.40
N GLU A 108 -19.21 -12.24 4.30
CA GLU A 108 -20.36 -12.81 3.57
C GLU A 108 -20.00 -14.07 2.76
N THR A 109 -18.72 -14.34 2.54
CA THR A 109 -18.24 -15.52 1.80
C THR A 109 -18.56 -16.80 2.56
N ARG A 110 -19.43 -17.64 2.00
CA ARG A 110 -19.79 -18.95 2.55
C ARG A 110 -18.83 -20.03 2.05
N GLY A 111 -17.73 -20.25 2.78
CA GLY A 111 -16.79 -21.34 2.47
C GLY A 111 -15.38 -21.09 3.03
N PRO A 112 -14.46 -22.06 2.90
CA PRO A 112 -13.06 -21.86 3.26
C PRO A 112 -12.42 -20.86 2.27
N LEU A 113 -11.69 -19.88 2.82
CA LEU A 113 -10.92 -18.90 2.06
C LEU A 113 -9.69 -19.57 1.41
N GLU A 114 -9.90 -20.23 0.27
CA GLU A 114 -8.84 -20.93 -0.48
C GLU A 114 -8.55 -20.21 -1.81
N PRO A 115 -7.27 -20.03 -2.20
CA PRO A 115 -6.05 -20.26 -1.40
C PRO A 115 -5.89 -19.21 -0.27
N ARG A 116 -5.46 -19.65 0.92
CA ARG A 116 -5.36 -18.76 2.10
C ARG A 116 -4.33 -17.66 1.88
N LEU A 117 -3.26 -18.00 1.16
CA LEU A 117 -2.20 -17.06 0.86
C LEU A 117 -2.72 -15.83 0.09
N THR A 118 -3.58 -16.03 -0.90
CA THR A 118 -4.15 -14.91 -1.68
C THR A 118 -4.96 -13.98 -0.79
N TRP A 119 -5.72 -14.54 0.15
CA TRP A 119 -6.48 -13.77 1.15
C TRP A 119 -5.59 -13.00 2.13
N VAL A 120 -4.47 -13.59 2.57
CA VAL A 120 -3.49 -12.89 3.42
C VAL A 120 -2.92 -11.66 2.71
N TYR A 121 -2.54 -11.79 1.44
CA TYR A 121 -2.04 -10.65 0.65
C TYR A 121 -3.13 -9.62 0.36
N LEU A 122 -4.36 -10.06 0.04
CA LEU A 122 -5.47 -9.16 -0.25
C LEU A 122 -5.85 -8.33 0.98
N ILE A 123 -6.13 -8.99 2.11
CA ILE A 123 -6.52 -8.32 3.36
C ILE A 123 -5.36 -7.48 3.89
N GLY A 124 -4.15 -8.02 3.87
CA GLY A 124 -2.94 -7.29 4.25
C GLY A 124 -2.69 -6.05 3.39
N GLY A 125 -2.92 -6.16 2.08
CA GLY A 125 -2.82 -5.07 1.12
C GLY A 125 -3.78 -3.94 1.43
N VAL A 126 -5.07 -4.26 1.59
CA VAL A 126 -6.11 -3.27 1.89
C VAL A 126 -5.87 -2.56 3.24
N ILE A 127 -5.46 -3.30 4.27
CA ILE A 127 -5.11 -2.71 5.57
C ILE A 127 -3.89 -1.79 5.46
N LEU A 128 -2.79 -2.27 4.89
CA LEU A 128 -1.56 -1.49 4.80
C LEU A 128 -1.68 -0.31 3.84
N HIS A 129 -2.53 -0.42 2.82
CA HIS A 129 -2.92 0.70 1.97
C HIS A 129 -3.61 1.78 2.81
N PHE A 130 -4.63 1.43 3.60
CA PHE A 130 -5.31 2.39 4.48
C PHE A 130 -4.38 3.00 5.53
N VAL A 131 -3.49 2.21 6.14
CA VAL A 131 -2.52 2.73 7.12
C VAL A 131 -1.51 3.67 6.46
N GLY A 132 -0.98 3.31 5.29
CA GLY A 132 -0.04 4.14 4.54
C GLY A 132 -0.69 5.40 3.96
N ALA A 133 -1.50 5.23 2.92
CA ALA A 133 -2.09 6.35 2.20
C ALA A 133 -3.12 7.11 3.05
N GLY A 134 -3.97 6.37 3.80
CA GLY A 134 -5.01 6.97 4.63
C GLY A 134 -4.45 7.66 5.87
N LEU A 135 -3.87 6.89 6.81
CA LEU A 135 -3.44 7.45 8.11
C LEU A 135 -2.14 8.25 8.00
N PHE A 136 -1.08 7.68 7.41
CA PHE A 136 0.21 8.36 7.34
C PHE A 136 0.15 9.53 6.35
N GLY A 137 -0.57 9.41 5.23
CA GLY A 137 -0.85 10.51 4.33
C GLY A 137 -1.61 11.65 5.01
N MET A 138 -2.71 11.35 5.70
CA MET A 138 -3.48 12.37 6.42
C MET A 138 -2.67 13.07 7.51
N ALA A 139 -1.76 12.36 8.18
CA ALA A 139 -0.95 12.91 9.26
C ALA A 139 -0.07 14.11 8.85
N HIS A 140 0.23 14.28 7.56
CA HIS A 140 1.07 15.39 7.06
C HIS A 140 0.46 16.19 5.90
N THR A 141 -0.78 15.88 5.48
CA THR A 141 -1.40 16.55 4.32
C THR A 141 -1.91 17.96 4.61
N LEU A 142 -2.26 18.26 5.86
CA LEU A 142 -2.80 19.58 6.23
C LEU A 142 -1.70 20.65 6.09
N PRO A 143 -1.96 21.81 5.44
CA PRO A 143 -0.94 22.84 5.21
C PRO A 143 -0.18 23.26 6.48
N GLN A 144 -0.88 23.34 7.62
CA GLN A 144 -0.31 23.74 8.91
C GLN A 144 0.73 22.74 9.44
N ILE A 145 0.56 21.46 9.14
CA ILE A 145 1.50 20.39 9.51
C ILE A 145 2.55 20.23 8.42
N ASN A 146 2.12 20.28 7.16
CA ASN A 146 2.97 20.14 5.98
C ASN A 146 4.06 21.21 5.97
N TYR A 147 3.77 22.43 6.43
CA TYR A 147 4.76 23.50 6.54
C TYR A 147 6.05 23.07 7.27
N TYR A 148 5.93 22.23 8.31
CA TYR A 148 7.07 21.70 9.06
C TYR A 148 7.61 20.39 8.50
N THR A 149 6.73 19.53 8.03
CA THR A 149 7.09 18.17 7.61
C THR A 149 7.53 18.08 6.15
N HIS A 150 7.31 19.11 5.35
CA HIS A 150 7.67 19.14 3.93
C HIS A 150 9.19 19.00 3.72
N GLY A 151 9.56 18.06 2.85
CA GLY A 151 10.95 17.72 2.56
C GLY A 151 11.70 17.01 3.70
N SER A 152 10.99 16.54 4.74
CA SER A 152 11.57 15.73 5.82
C SER A 152 11.47 14.22 5.54
N GLN A 153 11.88 13.38 6.50
CA GLN A 153 11.64 11.93 6.44
C GLN A 153 10.16 11.51 6.65
N VAL A 154 9.25 12.41 7.06
CA VAL A 154 7.82 12.08 7.22
C VAL A 154 7.18 11.71 5.87
N PRO A 155 7.31 12.49 4.79
CA PRO A 155 6.91 12.07 3.45
C PRO A 155 7.55 10.76 2.98
N VAL A 156 8.80 10.48 3.37
CA VAL A 156 9.50 9.24 3.03
C VAL A 156 8.84 8.03 3.71
N SER A 157 8.48 8.17 4.99
CA SER A 157 7.73 7.16 5.75
C SER A 157 6.41 6.80 5.07
N ASN A 158 5.60 7.84 4.79
CA ASN A 158 4.33 7.72 4.09
C ASN A 158 4.51 7.05 2.72
N GLY A 159 5.42 7.57 1.89
CA GLY A 159 5.62 7.10 0.52
C GLY A 159 5.95 5.61 0.44
N HIS A 160 6.82 5.10 1.32
CA HIS A 160 7.14 3.67 1.33
C HIS A 160 5.93 2.80 1.71
N LEU A 161 5.17 3.20 2.75
CA LEU A 161 4.05 2.39 3.23
C LEU A 161 2.86 2.45 2.28
N ALA A 162 2.54 3.64 1.76
CA ALA A 162 1.47 3.86 0.79
C ALA A 162 1.75 3.10 -0.51
N PHE A 163 2.95 3.26 -1.10
CA PHE A 163 3.32 2.58 -2.33
C PHE A 163 3.32 1.06 -2.19
N TYR A 164 3.80 0.56 -1.05
CA TYR A 164 3.79 -0.86 -0.75
C TYR A 164 2.38 -1.43 -0.60
N GLY A 165 1.53 -0.77 0.21
CA GLY A 165 0.16 -1.19 0.45
C GLY A 165 -0.71 -1.15 -0.80
N ALA A 166 -0.67 -0.03 -1.53
CA ALA A 166 -1.49 0.21 -2.71
C ALA A 166 -1.06 -0.64 -3.91
N TYR A 167 0.22 -0.60 -4.28
CA TYR A 167 0.66 -1.13 -5.58
C TYR A 167 1.39 -2.46 -5.46
N VAL A 168 2.37 -2.57 -4.55
CA VAL A 168 3.18 -3.79 -4.45
C VAL A 168 2.32 -4.95 -3.99
N LEU A 169 1.58 -4.80 -2.90
CA LEU A 169 0.72 -5.86 -2.38
C LEU A 169 -0.42 -6.22 -3.32
N LEU A 170 -1.01 -5.26 -4.05
CA LEU A 170 -1.97 -5.57 -5.12
C LEU A 170 -1.34 -6.48 -6.18
N ASN A 171 -0.18 -6.10 -6.73
CA ASN A 171 0.47 -6.86 -7.79
C ASN A 171 0.83 -8.27 -7.30
N LEU A 172 1.37 -8.39 -6.10
CA LEU A 172 1.68 -9.68 -5.49
C LEU A 172 0.41 -10.51 -5.24
N THR A 173 -0.68 -9.89 -4.78
CA THR A 173 -2.00 -10.55 -4.62
C THR A 173 -2.47 -11.10 -5.95
N PHE A 174 -2.41 -10.29 -7.00
CA PHE A 174 -2.81 -10.70 -8.34
C PHE A 174 -1.92 -11.82 -8.88
N PHE A 175 -0.61 -11.80 -8.63
CA PHE A 175 0.27 -12.91 -9.00
C PHE A 175 -0.07 -14.19 -8.26
N TYR A 176 -0.34 -14.13 -6.95
CA TYR A 176 -0.78 -15.30 -6.19
C TYR A 176 -2.17 -15.79 -6.58
N PHE A 177 -3.01 -14.91 -7.12
CA PHE A 177 -4.28 -15.28 -7.73
C PHE A 177 -4.07 -15.94 -9.11
N ALA A 178 -3.28 -15.35 -10.00
CA ALA A 178 -3.17 -15.79 -11.39
C ALA A 178 -2.21 -16.97 -11.58
N MET A 179 -1.06 -16.99 -10.90
CA MET A 179 0.02 -17.96 -11.16
C MET A 179 -0.40 -19.42 -10.96
N PRO A 180 -1.13 -19.80 -9.89
CA PRO A 180 -1.61 -21.18 -9.75
C PRO A 180 -2.53 -21.60 -10.89
N ARG A 181 -3.34 -20.67 -11.42
CA ARG A 181 -4.25 -20.91 -12.55
C ARG A 181 -3.48 -21.07 -13.86
N LEU A 182 -2.46 -20.23 -14.10
CA LEU A 182 -1.59 -20.34 -15.27
C LEU A 182 -0.74 -21.62 -15.29
N ARG A 183 -0.41 -22.16 -14.11
CA ARG A 183 0.37 -23.40 -13.96
C ARG A 183 -0.47 -24.66 -13.84
N ASN A 184 -1.80 -24.57 -14.02
CA ASN A 184 -2.74 -25.69 -13.83
C ASN A 184 -2.64 -26.34 -12.44
N LEU A 185 -2.28 -25.57 -11.41
CA LEU A 185 -2.15 -26.01 -10.01
C LEU A 185 -3.44 -25.76 -9.19
N SER A 186 -4.61 -25.88 -9.85
CA SER A 186 -5.94 -25.44 -9.39
C SER A 186 -6.16 -25.34 -7.86
N GLU A 187 -6.53 -24.14 -7.41
CA GLU A 187 -7.21 -23.63 -6.19
C GLU A 187 -6.99 -24.22 -4.78
N ALA A 188 -6.33 -25.36 -4.56
CA ALA A 188 -6.11 -25.86 -3.18
C ALA A 188 -4.79 -26.62 -2.98
N ARG A 189 -3.90 -26.59 -3.98
CA ARG A 189 -2.83 -27.59 -4.09
C ARG A 189 -1.46 -27.01 -4.37
N TYR A 190 -1.09 -25.86 -3.80
CA TYR A 190 0.32 -25.44 -3.79
C TYR A 190 0.83 -25.20 -2.36
N GLU A 191 2.14 -25.35 -2.16
CA GLU A 191 2.76 -25.17 -0.84
C GLU A 191 2.81 -23.67 -0.47
N GLU A 192 1.92 -23.18 0.39
CA GLU A 192 1.83 -21.76 0.71
C GLU A 192 2.87 -21.26 1.74
N ARG A 193 3.62 -22.15 2.38
CA ARG A 193 4.44 -21.83 3.57
C ARG A 193 5.49 -20.75 3.28
N LEU A 194 6.23 -20.89 2.17
CA LEU A 194 7.22 -19.89 1.77
C LEU A 194 6.56 -18.56 1.39
N GLY A 195 5.38 -18.60 0.77
CA GLY A 195 4.62 -17.39 0.46
C GLY A 195 4.23 -16.59 1.70
N HIS A 196 3.84 -17.25 2.79
CA HIS A 196 3.54 -16.61 4.07
C HIS A 196 4.78 -15.99 4.71
N TRP A 197 5.92 -16.69 4.69
CA TRP A 197 7.19 -16.12 5.15
C TRP A 197 7.59 -14.90 4.32
N GLY A 198 7.45 -14.97 2.99
CA GLY A 198 7.68 -13.84 2.10
C GLY A 198 6.81 -12.64 2.45
N PHE A 199 5.51 -12.86 2.71
CA PHE A 199 4.59 -11.80 3.12
C PHE A 199 5.03 -11.12 4.42
N TRP A 200 5.30 -11.91 5.47
CA TRP A 200 5.62 -11.35 6.78
C TRP A 200 6.97 -10.65 6.79
N LEU A 201 8.00 -11.21 6.14
CA LEU A 201 9.31 -10.56 6.03
C LEU A 201 9.22 -9.24 5.26
N LEU A 202 8.50 -9.25 4.13
CA LEU A 202 8.34 -8.06 3.30
C LEU A 202 7.52 -6.98 4.03
N SER A 203 6.37 -7.35 4.60
CA SER A 203 5.51 -6.43 5.34
C SER A 203 6.17 -5.89 6.61
N ALA A 204 6.82 -6.74 7.41
CA ALA A 204 7.54 -6.28 8.60
C ALA A 204 8.73 -5.38 8.24
N GLY A 205 9.44 -5.69 7.14
CA GLY A 205 10.50 -4.84 6.62
C GLY A 205 9.98 -3.46 6.21
N VAL A 206 8.95 -3.38 5.38
CA VAL A 206 8.42 -2.07 4.95
C VAL A 206 7.80 -1.30 6.10
N VAL A 207 6.97 -1.94 6.94
CA VAL A 207 6.35 -1.27 8.10
C VAL A 207 7.41 -0.76 9.07
N GLY A 208 8.40 -1.58 9.43
CA GLY A 208 9.47 -1.16 10.34
C GLY A 208 10.33 -0.04 9.76
N MET A 209 10.64 -0.09 8.46
CA MET A 209 11.36 0.98 7.77
C MET A 209 10.56 2.28 7.74
N SER A 210 9.27 2.22 7.39
CA SER A 210 8.38 3.39 7.40
C SER A 210 8.27 3.99 8.80
N LEU A 211 8.11 3.18 9.85
CA LEU A 211 8.09 3.68 11.22
C LEU A 211 9.40 4.38 11.60
N ALA A 212 10.55 3.80 11.23
CA ALA A 212 11.85 4.41 11.48
C ALA A 212 12.00 5.77 10.76
N PHE A 213 11.59 5.86 9.49
CA PHE A 213 11.54 7.14 8.77
C PHE A 213 10.56 8.13 9.41
N GLY A 214 9.43 7.66 9.91
CA GLY A 214 8.42 8.51 10.56
C GLY A 214 8.98 9.18 11.81
N VAL A 215 9.62 8.39 12.68
CA VAL A 215 10.27 8.93 13.89
C VAL A 215 11.40 9.88 13.54
N ALA A 216 12.27 9.49 12.60
CA ALA A 216 13.33 10.38 12.10
C ALA A 216 12.75 11.69 11.55
N GLY A 217 11.64 11.63 10.85
CA GLY A 217 11.00 12.78 10.22
C GLY A 217 10.41 13.76 11.23
N VAL A 218 9.82 13.25 12.32
CA VAL A 218 9.35 14.09 13.43
C VAL A 218 10.53 14.78 14.11
N ILE A 219 11.62 14.04 14.37
CA ILE A 219 12.86 14.62 14.92
C ILE A 219 13.41 15.70 13.98
N GLN A 220 13.50 15.40 12.69
CA GLN A 220 13.99 16.33 11.67
C GLN A 220 13.14 17.61 11.64
N SER A 221 11.81 17.46 11.60
CA SER A 221 10.88 18.58 11.54
C SER A 221 11.05 19.49 12.76
N TYR A 222 11.20 18.91 13.95
CA TYR A 222 11.43 19.68 15.17
C TYR A 222 12.79 20.39 15.16
N LEU A 223 13.88 19.67 14.88
CA LEU A 223 15.22 20.23 14.96
C LEU A 223 15.50 21.27 13.86
N GLU A 224 15.10 21.01 12.63
CA GLU A 224 15.39 21.92 11.51
C GLU A 224 14.40 23.07 11.43
N ARG A 225 13.09 22.81 11.63
CA ARG A 225 12.05 23.82 11.37
C ARG A 225 11.60 24.58 12.61
N VAL A 226 11.60 23.93 13.78
CA VAL A 226 11.20 24.60 15.03
C VAL A 226 12.42 25.21 15.73
N GLN A 227 13.52 24.46 15.84
CA GLN A 227 14.74 24.93 16.50
C GLN A 227 15.71 25.67 15.56
N GLY A 228 15.51 25.57 14.24
CA GLY A 228 16.36 26.26 13.25
C GLY A 228 17.79 25.70 13.16
N LEU A 229 18.01 24.46 13.57
CA LEU A 229 19.34 23.86 13.52
C LEU A 229 19.74 23.51 12.07
N PRO A 230 21.04 23.62 11.72
CA PRO A 230 21.53 23.17 10.43
C PRO A 230 21.34 21.66 10.22
N TYR A 231 21.11 21.25 8.98
CA TYR A 231 20.89 19.86 8.56
C TYR A 231 21.91 18.87 9.15
N MET A 232 23.21 19.21 9.08
CA MET A 232 24.29 18.33 9.57
C MET A 232 24.22 18.07 11.08
N VAL A 233 23.67 19.02 11.85
CA VAL A 233 23.47 18.88 13.30
C VAL A 233 22.21 18.07 13.57
N ALA A 234 21.12 18.37 12.86
CA ALA A 234 19.87 17.63 12.97
C ALA A 234 19.98 16.16 12.53
N ALA A 235 20.95 15.84 11.67
CA ALA A 235 21.21 14.48 11.19
C ALA A 235 21.77 13.53 12.26
N ASP A 236 22.51 14.04 13.25
CA ASP A 236 23.20 13.18 14.23
C ASP A 236 22.21 12.37 15.11
N PRO A 237 21.16 12.97 15.69
CA PRO A 237 20.13 12.23 16.44
C PRO A 237 19.31 11.25 15.58
N MET A 238 19.30 11.42 14.26
CA MET A 238 18.56 10.54 13.33
C MET A 238 19.33 9.27 12.94
N ARG A 239 20.64 9.19 13.23
CA ARG A 239 21.50 8.08 12.76
C ARG A 239 20.99 6.70 13.15
N LEU A 240 20.51 6.53 14.37
CA LEU A 240 19.92 5.27 14.83
C LEU A 240 18.71 4.89 13.99
N TRP A 241 17.81 5.85 13.73
CA TRP A 241 16.60 5.61 12.95
C TRP A 241 16.92 5.30 11.48
N MET A 242 17.94 5.94 10.90
CA MET A 242 18.42 5.59 9.56
C MET A 242 19.02 4.18 9.52
N LEU A 243 19.74 3.75 10.56
CA LEU A 243 20.27 2.38 10.66
C LEU A 243 19.12 1.36 10.78
N LEU A 244 18.10 1.66 11.59
CA LEU A 244 16.92 0.81 11.71
C LEU A 244 16.15 0.73 10.37
N ALA A 245 15.99 1.85 9.67
CA ALA A 245 15.39 1.88 8.34
C ALA A 245 16.18 1.00 7.36
N PHE A 246 17.51 1.09 7.36
CA PHE A 246 18.37 0.25 6.54
C PHE A 246 18.24 -1.24 6.86
N ALA A 247 18.28 -1.61 8.14
CA ALA A 247 18.15 -3.01 8.58
C ALA A 247 16.79 -3.61 8.15
N HIS A 248 15.71 -2.83 8.29
CA HIS A 248 14.38 -3.24 7.83
C HIS A 248 14.28 -3.25 6.29
N GLY A 249 15.01 -2.38 5.59
CA GLY A 249 15.18 -2.46 4.14
C GLY A 249 15.82 -3.77 3.69
N LEU A 250 16.85 -4.26 4.39
CA LEU A 250 17.43 -5.59 4.14
C LEU A 250 16.42 -6.72 4.38
N LEU A 251 15.59 -6.60 5.43
CA LEU A 251 14.51 -7.54 5.72
C LEU A 251 13.47 -7.56 4.59
N ALA A 252 13.09 -6.38 4.07
CA ALA A 252 12.18 -6.25 2.95
C ALA A 252 12.76 -6.89 1.67
N VAL A 253 14.04 -6.66 1.38
CA VAL A 253 14.73 -7.30 0.23
C VAL A 253 14.73 -8.83 0.37
N ALA A 254 15.05 -9.35 1.56
CA ALA A 254 15.00 -10.79 1.83
C ALA A 254 13.57 -11.35 1.62
N GLY A 255 12.55 -10.66 2.11
CA GLY A 255 11.14 -10.99 1.87
C GLY A 255 10.79 -11.01 0.38
N GLY A 256 11.22 -10.00 -0.37
CA GLY A 256 11.04 -9.90 -1.82
C GLY A 256 11.68 -11.07 -2.58
N ILE A 257 12.90 -11.45 -2.21
CA ILE A 257 13.59 -12.62 -2.79
C ILE A 257 12.79 -13.91 -2.52
N VAL A 258 12.29 -14.09 -1.29
CA VAL A 258 11.46 -15.25 -0.94
C VAL A 258 10.18 -15.29 -1.76
N VAL A 259 9.50 -14.15 -1.93
CA VAL A 259 8.28 -14.04 -2.74
C VAL A 259 8.55 -14.39 -4.20
N VAL A 260 9.58 -13.80 -4.80
CA VAL A 260 9.96 -14.06 -6.20
C VAL A 260 10.32 -15.52 -6.39
N TYR A 261 11.16 -16.08 -5.51
CA TYR A 261 11.52 -17.49 -5.55
C TYR A 261 10.29 -18.38 -5.45
N HIS A 262 9.36 -18.08 -4.53
CA HIS A 262 8.15 -18.87 -4.34
C HIS A 262 7.20 -18.81 -5.55
N LEU A 263 7.02 -17.65 -6.17
CA LEU A 263 6.22 -17.49 -7.40
C LEU A 263 6.84 -18.27 -8.57
N LEU A 264 8.17 -18.23 -8.72
CA LEU A 264 8.88 -18.90 -9.80
C LEU A 264 8.98 -20.42 -9.59
N ALA A 265 9.21 -20.87 -8.36
CA ALA A 265 9.40 -22.27 -7.99
C ALA A 265 8.16 -22.91 -7.36
N MET A 266 6.95 -22.37 -7.63
CA MET A 266 5.70 -22.83 -7.04
C MET A 266 5.50 -24.35 -7.23
N ARG A 267 5.34 -25.08 -6.12
CA ARG A 267 5.21 -26.54 -6.09
C ARG A 267 3.81 -26.97 -5.71
N PRO A 268 3.33 -28.13 -6.19
CA PRO A 268 2.12 -28.74 -5.67
C PRO A 268 2.23 -28.97 -4.15
N ALA A 269 1.14 -28.76 -3.42
CA ALA A 269 1.06 -29.07 -2.00
C ALA A 269 1.34 -30.56 -1.82
N ARG A 270 2.27 -30.91 -0.93
CA ARG A 270 2.44 -32.32 -0.54
C ARG A 270 1.10 -32.82 -0.03
N ALA A 271 0.63 -33.94 -0.59
CA ALA A 271 -0.50 -34.66 -0.02
C ALA A 271 -0.16 -34.91 1.46
N ARG A 272 -0.86 -34.21 2.37
CA ARG A 272 -0.80 -34.55 3.79
C ARG A 272 -1.27 -36.00 3.86
N GLY A 273 -0.35 -36.89 4.20
CA GLY A 273 -0.58 -38.33 4.17
C GLY A 273 -1.77 -38.70 5.04
N PHE A 274 -2.92 -38.88 4.41
CA PHE A 274 -4.07 -39.60 4.96
C PHE A 274 -3.83 -41.14 4.96
N ALA A 275 -2.59 -41.57 4.82
CA ALA A 275 -2.21 -42.99 4.78
C ALA A 275 -1.87 -43.57 6.17
N ALA A 276 -1.82 -42.78 7.25
CA ALA A 276 -1.50 -43.28 8.59
C ALA A 276 -2.73 -43.65 9.44
N GLY A 277 -3.94 -43.22 9.06
CA GLY A 277 -5.17 -43.51 9.83
C GLY A 277 -5.96 -44.72 9.34
N ALA A 278 -5.85 -45.09 8.07
CA ALA A 278 -6.64 -46.19 7.49
C ALA A 278 -6.07 -47.59 7.78
N LEU A 279 -4.78 -47.69 8.12
CA LEU A 279 -4.13 -48.97 8.49
C LEU A 279 -4.26 -49.32 9.98
N ALA A 280 -4.64 -48.36 10.83
CA ALA A 280 -4.91 -48.61 12.25
C ALA A 280 -6.37 -49.01 12.54
N ALA A 281 -7.27 -48.86 11.55
CA ALA A 281 -8.68 -49.27 11.65
C ALA A 281 -8.96 -50.66 11.05
N ALA A 282 -7.91 -51.37 10.59
CA ALA A 282 -7.98 -52.69 9.97
C ALA A 282 -7.16 -53.76 10.72
N GLY A 283 -6.81 -53.51 11.99
CA GLY A 283 -6.12 -54.45 12.88
C GLY A 283 -6.98 -54.81 14.09
#